data_AF-A0A5C1QGZ6-F1
#
_entry.id   AF-A0A5C1QGZ6-F1
#
_cell.length_a   1.000
_cell.length_b   1.000
_cell.length_c   1.000
_cell.angle_alpha   90.00
_cell.angle_beta   90.00
_cell.angle_gamma   90.00
#
_symmetry.space_group_name_H-M   'P 1'
#
loop_
_entity.id
_entity.type
_entity.pdbx_description
1 polymer ?
#
loop_
_entity_poly.entity_id
_entity_poly.type
_entity_poly.pdbx_seq_one_letter_code
_entity_poly.pdbx_strand_id
1 'polypeptide(L)'
;MKEFQCKCCGDCCSGDMEIFLNLYDLYKIAKHRGYTSTKTLFDNRIVSIAKGQNSMLFPRMVFKKYPYKFCPFLINDVDEKMNIRGFCSLHPYTKPLVCILAPHSKIYDNDSKESKYIYTKPTESCPGKLADFENSNKQILDPILLELAYDNDFFNILSLIKDKNIQNYESKLYYFSTKRAFKDTMLQLRSYYEKA
;
A
#
# COMPACT_ATOMS: atom_id res chain seq x y z
N MET A 1 21.42 15.16 -5.81
CA MET A 1 20.03 15.45 -5.41
C MET A 1 19.71 14.64 -4.17
N LYS A 2 19.05 15.23 -3.18
CA LYS A 2 18.81 14.61 -1.86
C LYS A 2 17.38 14.06 -1.83
N GLU A 3 17.23 12.75 -1.80
CA GLU A 3 15.93 12.07 -1.84
C GLU A 3 15.34 11.90 -0.43
N PHE A 4 14.00 11.97 -0.30
CA PHE A 4 13.33 11.64 0.95
C PHE A 4 13.68 10.20 1.36
N GLN A 5 14.12 10.05 2.60
CA GLN A 5 14.41 8.74 3.16
C GLN A 5 13.63 8.55 4.46
N CYS A 6 12.71 7.59 4.45
CA CYS A 6 11.98 7.21 5.66
C CYS A 6 12.97 6.73 6.74
N LYS A 7 13.15 7.51 7.80
CA LYS A 7 13.99 7.15 8.96
C LYS A 7 13.24 6.33 10.02
N CYS A 8 12.09 5.77 9.66
CA CYS A 8 11.21 5.00 10.55
C CYS A 8 10.73 5.75 11.80
N CYS A 9 10.67 7.08 11.81
CA CYS A 9 10.31 7.85 13.02
C CYS A 9 8.89 7.58 13.57
N GLY A 10 7.98 7.05 12.75
CA GLY A 10 6.61 6.73 13.16
C GLY A 10 5.59 7.85 12.92
N ASP A 11 6.02 9.07 12.59
CA ASP A 11 5.13 10.22 12.33
C ASP A 11 4.05 9.87 11.30
N CYS A 12 4.46 9.39 10.12
CA CYS A 12 3.54 8.97 9.05
C CYS A 12 2.84 7.63 9.31
N CYS A 13 3.02 7.03 10.48
CA CYS A 13 2.32 5.82 10.92
C CYS A 13 1.29 6.12 12.02
N SER A 14 1.11 7.39 12.38
CA SER A 14 0.19 7.85 13.43
C SER A 14 -0.92 8.72 12.83
N GLY A 15 -2.05 8.82 13.52
CA GLY A 15 -3.17 9.70 13.14
C GLY A 15 -4.26 9.04 12.28
N ASP A 16 -4.91 9.87 11.45
CA ASP A 16 -6.14 9.55 10.72
C ASP A 16 -5.95 9.20 9.24
N MET A 17 -4.73 8.80 8.85
CA MET A 17 -4.45 8.44 7.47
C MET A 17 -5.23 7.18 7.04
N GLU A 18 -5.68 7.17 5.80
CA GLU A 18 -6.24 5.98 5.17
C GLU A 18 -5.21 5.36 4.22
N ILE A 19 -4.87 4.10 4.45
CA ILE A 19 -3.96 3.34 3.59
C ILE A 19 -4.78 2.31 2.83
N PHE A 20 -5.05 2.59 1.55
CA PHE A 20 -5.54 1.60 0.61
C PHE A 20 -4.38 0.75 0.08
N LEU A 21 -4.64 -0.54 -0.10
CA LEU A 21 -3.66 -1.54 -0.47
C LEU A 21 -4.01 -2.13 -1.83
N ASN A 22 -3.02 -2.28 -2.70
CA ASN A 22 -3.17 -3.05 -3.93
C ASN A 22 -2.99 -4.55 -3.68
N LEU A 23 -3.12 -5.35 -4.73
CA LEU A 23 -2.96 -6.81 -4.64
C LEU A 23 -1.55 -7.21 -4.19
N TYR A 24 -0.52 -6.49 -4.63
CA TYR A 24 0.86 -6.81 -4.27
C TYR A 24 1.17 -6.47 -2.82
N ASP A 25 0.59 -5.39 -2.30
CA ASP A 25 0.66 -5.03 -0.88
C ASP A 25 0.06 -6.13 0.00
N LEU A 26 -1.13 -6.63 -0.35
CA LEU A 26 -1.74 -7.76 0.36
C LEU A 26 -0.83 -8.99 0.34
N TYR A 27 -0.24 -9.31 -0.81
CA TYR A 27 0.68 -10.44 -0.95
C TYR A 27 1.93 -10.29 -0.08
N LYS A 28 2.60 -9.13 -0.13
CA LYS A 28 3.81 -8.83 0.66
C LYS A 28 3.52 -8.89 2.16
N ILE A 29 2.45 -8.23 2.60
CA ILE A 29 2.07 -8.18 4.03
C ILE A 29 1.70 -9.59 4.53
N ALA A 30 0.91 -10.35 3.78
CA ALA A 30 0.56 -11.72 4.16
C ALA A 30 1.79 -12.62 4.26
N LYS A 31 2.72 -12.55 3.30
CA LYS A 31 3.99 -13.29 3.36
C LYS A 31 4.84 -12.89 4.55
N HIS A 32 4.97 -11.60 4.82
CA HIS A 32 5.72 -11.11 5.98
C HIS A 32 5.15 -11.61 7.31
N ARG A 33 3.83 -11.85 7.39
CA ARG A 33 3.18 -12.44 8.56
C ARG A 33 3.18 -13.98 8.56
N GLY A 34 3.81 -14.62 7.58
CA GLY A 34 3.84 -16.08 7.46
C GLY A 34 2.50 -16.71 7.04
N TYR A 35 1.56 -15.92 6.52
CA TYR A 35 0.25 -16.43 6.10
C TYR A 35 0.31 -17.03 4.69
N THR A 36 -0.38 -18.15 4.50
CA THR A 36 -0.49 -18.83 3.19
C THR A 36 -1.62 -18.30 2.30
N SER A 37 -2.44 -17.37 2.82
CA SER A 37 -3.56 -16.75 2.11
C SER A 37 -3.70 -15.30 2.56
N THR A 38 -4.02 -14.41 1.62
CA THR A 38 -4.34 -13.01 1.93
C THR A 38 -5.65 -12.86 2.71
N LYS A 39 -6.55 -13.85 2.64
CA LYS A 39 -7.79 -13.88 3.44
C LYS A 39 -7.51 -13.74 4.94
N THR A 40 -6.42 -14.33 5.43
CA THR A 40 -6.03 -14.28 6.84
C THR A 40 -5.76 -12.86 7.34
N LEU A 41 -5.38 -11.92 6.45
CA LEU A 41 -5.27 -10.50 6.82
C LEU A 41 -6.63 -9.88 7.19
N PHE A 42 -7.69 -10.29 6.48
CA PHE A 42 -9.05 -9.83 6.73
C PHE A 42 -9.62 -10.50 7.98
N ASP A 43 -9.43 -11.82 8.11
CA ASP A 43 -9.89 -12.59 9.28
C ASP A 43 -9.30 -12.05 10.58
N ASN A 44 -8.02 -11.66 10.57
CA ASN A 44 -7.32 -11.07 11.72
C ASN A 44 -7.54 -9.55 11.85
N ARG A 45 -8.46 -8.96 11.08
CA ARG A 45 -8.80 -7.52 11.10
C ARG A 45 -7.59 -6.59 10.90
N ILE A 46 -6.59 -7.04 10.15
CA ILE A 46 -5.46 -6.21 9.72
C ILE A 46 -5.87 -5.36 8.51
N VAL A 47 -6.76 -5.92 7.68
CA VAL A 47 -7.30 -5.28 6.47
C VAL A 47 -8.82 -5.36 6.51
N SER A 48 -9.48 -4.31 6.03
CA SER A 48 -10.93 -4.20 5.84
C SER A 48 -11.22 -3.84 4.39
N ILE A 49 -12.46 -3.98 3.93
CA ILE A 49 -12.89 -3.43 2.66
C ILE A 49 -13.52 -2.06 2.92
N ALA A 50 -13.15 -1.05 2.11
CA ALA A 50 -13.73 0.28 2.15
C ALA A 50 -13.83 0.85 0.74
N LYS A 51 -14.75 1.82 0.53
CA LYS A 51 -14.83 2.55 -0.73
C LYS A 51 -13.57 3.40 -0.90
N GLY A 52 -12.85 3.17 -1.99
CA GLY A 52 -11.68 3.94 -2.37
C GLY A 52 -11.95 4.79 -3.60
N GLN A 53 -10.95 4.91 -4.46
CA GLN A 53 -11.05 5.72 -5.67
C GLN A 53 -12.16 5.22 -6.61
N ASN A 54 -12.85 6.15 -7.28
CA ASN A 54 -13.91 5.83 -8.25
C ASN A 54 -15.06 4.98 -7.68
N SER A 55 -15.32 5.09 -6.37
CA SER A 55 -16.35 4.33 -5.63
C SER A 55 -16.18 2.80 -5.65
N MET A 56 -15.06 2.30 -6.15
CA MET A 56 -14.73 0.87 -6.09
C MET A 56 -14.37 0.48 -4.66
N LEU A 57 -14.58 -0.78 -4.32
CA LEU A 57 -14.23 -1.33 -3.01
C LEU A 57 -12.77 -1.77 -3.04
N PHE A 58 -11.97 -1.25 -2.11
CA PHE A 58 -10.54 -1.52 -1.97
C PHE A 58 -10.22 -2.14 -0.61
N PRO A 59 -9.17 -2.96 -0.52
CA PRO A 59 -8.58 -3.32 0.75
C PRO A 59 -7.97 -2.07 1.40
N ARG A 60 -8.35 -1.80 2.65
CA ARG A 60 -7.86 -0.70 3.48
C ARG A 60 -7.25 -1.25 4.76
N MET A 61 -6.03 -0.83 5.08
CA MET A 61 -5.38 -1.17 6.33
C MET A 61 -6.19 -0.67 7.53
N VAL A 62 -6.37 -1.52 8.54
CA VAL A 62 -7.09 -1.17 9.76
C VAL A 62 -6.10 -0.63 10.78
N PHE A 63 -6.19 0.66 11.06
CA PHE A 63 -5.40 1.30 12.11
C PHE A 63 -5.96 0.91 13.49
N LYS A 64 -5.05 0.74 14.46
CA LYS A 64 -5.44 0.63 15.87
C LYS A 64 -6.13 1.93 16.27
N LYS A 65 -7.11 1.87 17.18
CA LYS A 65 -7.91 3.04 17.59
C LYS A 65 -7.74 3.43 19.06
N TYR A 66 -7.26 2.52 19.91
CA TYR A 66 -7.15 2.72 21.35
C TYR A 66 -5.82 2.18 21.89
N PRO A 67 -5.14 2.88 22.83
CA PRO A 67 -5.45 4.24 23.32
C PRO A 67 -5.12 5.34 22.32
N TYR A 68 -4.37 5.03 21.26
CA TYR A 68 -3.99 5.97 20.20
C TYR A 68 -4.24 5.37 18.81
N LYS A 69 -4.37 6.25 17.80
CA LYS A 69 -4.49 5.84 16.40
C LYS A 69 -3.13 5.67 15.75
N PHE A 70 -2.80 4.43 15.37
CA PHE A 70 -1.55 4.13 14.69
C PHE A 70 -1.64 2.88 13.80
N CYS A 71 -0.74 2.82 12.83
CA CYS A 71 -0.55 1.71 11.91
C CYS A 71 -0.34 0.41 12.70
N PRO A 72 -1.00 -0.71 12.34
CA PRO A 72 -0.86 -1.98 13.06
C PRO A 72 0.57 -2.55 13.04
N PHE A 73 1.42 -2.02 12.14
CA PHE A 73 2.82 -2.41 11.97
C PHE A 73 3.83 -1.46 12.65
N LEU A 74 3.35 -0.41 13.33
CA LEU A 74 4.19 0.44 14.17
C LEU A 74 4.46 -0.30 15.49
N ILE A 75 5.74 -0.58 15.72
CA ILE A 75 6.30 -1.04 16.99
C ILE A 75 6.86 0.20 17.68
N ASN A 76 6.33 0.56 18.84
CA ASN A 76 6.93 1.60 19.67
C ASN A 76 7.85 0.92 20.67
N ASP A 77 9.10 1.39 20.72
CA ASP A 77 10.12 0.97 21.67
C ASP A 77 10.72 2.20 22.36
N VAL A 78 11.63 2.02 23.31
CA VAL A 78 12.41 3.12 23.91
C VAL A 78 13.88 2.99 23.54
N ASP A 79 14.54 4.12 23.28
CA ASP A 79 16.00 4.14 23.10
C ASP A 79 16.76 4.12 24.45
N GLU A 80 18.09 4.07 24.39
CA GLU A 80 18.98 4.09 25.57
C GLU A 80 18.80 5.32 26.48
N LYS A 81 18.14 6.37 25.98
CA LYS A 81 17.85 7.62 26.69
C LYS A 81 16.39 7.70 27.14
N MET A 82 15.65 6.59 27.10
CA MET A 82 14.23 6.49 27.45
C MET A 82 13.30 7.30 26.54
N ASN A 83 13.72 7.65 25.32
CA ASN A 83 12.85 8.30 24.34
C ASN A 83 12.05 7.27 23.57
N ILE A 84 10.76 7.53 23.34
CA ILE A 84 9.92 6.69 22.48
C ILE A 84 10.44 6.74 21.05
N ARG A 85 10.70 5.57 20.47
CA ARG A 85 11.07 5.37 19.08
C ARG A 85 10.03 4.50 18.38
N GLY A 86 9.42 5.04 17.33
CA GLY A 86 8.65 4.25 16.38
C GLY A 86 9.56 3.39 15.50
N PHE A 87 9.12 2.19 15.17
CA PHE A 87 9.73 1.32 14.17
C PHE A 87 8.64 0.70 13.31
N CYS A 88 8.75 0.83 11.99
CA CYS A 88 7.83 0.17 11.07
C CYS A 88 8.33 -1.26 10.80
N SER A 89 7.61 -2.26 11.29
CA SER A 89 7.96 -3.68 11.05
C SER A 89 7.96 -4.10 9.58
N LEU A 90 7.34 -3.32 8.69
CA LEU A 90 7.36 -3.56 7.25
C LEU A 90 8.58 -2.95 6.53
N HIS A 91 9.40 -2.15 7.22
CA HIS A 91 10.57 -1.51 6.63
C HIS A 91 11.73 -2.50 6.41
N PRO A 92 12.53 -2.34 5.33
CA PRO A 92 12.33 -1.42 4.21
C PRO A 92 11.48 -2.00 3.06
N TYR A 93 11.43 -3.32 2.91
CA TYR A 93 11.00 -3.96 1.66
C TYR A 93 9.55 -4.46 1.61
N THR A 94 8.83 -4.48 2.74
CA THR A 94 7.43 -4.97 2.81
C THR A 94 6.43 -3.82 2.94
N LYS A 95 6.90 -2.57 2.90
CA LYS A 95 6.01 -1.41 2.98
C LYS A 95 4.98 -1.46 1.84
N PRO A 96 3.72 -1.02 2.08
CA PRO A 96 2.76 -0.80 1.00
C PRO A 96 3.32 0.20 -0.01
N LEU A 97 2.92 0.09 -1.28
CA LEU A 97 3.36 0.98 -2.34
C LEU A 97 3.16 2.46 -1.97
N VAL A 98 2.01 2.83 -1.41
CA VAL A 98 1.74 4.21 -0.95
C VAL A 98 2.74 4.68 0.11
N CYS A 99 3.22 3.79 0.98
CA CYS A 99 4.21 4.12 2.01
C CYS A 99 5.65 4.17 1.46
N ILE A 100 5.91 3.50 0.33
CA ILE A 100 7.20 3.56 -0.38
C ILE A 100 7.28 4.84 -1.21
N LEU A 101 6.17 5.24 -1.85
CA LEU A 101 6.09 6.44 -2.67
C LEU A 101 6.18 7.74 -1.88
N ALA A 102 5.91 7.71 -0.57
CA ALA A 102 5.99 8.88 0.31
C ALA A 102 7.32 9.65 0.08
N PRO A 103 7.27 10.98 -0.12
CA PRO A 103 6.15 11.90 0.10
C PRO A 103 5.16 12.03 -1.08
N HIS A 104 5.31 11.25 -2.14
CA HIS A 104 4.39 11.24 -3.26
C HIS A 104 3.21 10.29 -3.02
N SER A 105 2.05 10.69 -3.53
CA SER A 105 0.86 9.85 -3.69
C SER A 105 0.61 9.60 -5.16
N LYS A 106 -0.05 8.49 -5.50
CA LYS A 106 -0.44 8.13 -6.87
C LYS A 106 -1.96 8.20 -6.99
N ILE A 107 -2.45 8.85 -8.04
CA ILE A 107 -3.85 8.86 -8.43
C ILE A 107 -3.96 8.22 -9.82
N TYR A 108 -4.82 7.21 -9.96
CA TYR A 108 -5.04 6.54 -11.24
C TYR A 108 -6.22 7.17 -12.00
N ASP A 109 -5.99 7.67 -13.19
CA ASP A 109 -7.03 8.22 -14.06
C ASP A 109 -7.62 7.10 -14.90
N ASN A 110 -8.90 6.78 -14.69
CA ASN A 110 -9.54 5.68 -15.39
C ASN A 110 -9.78 5.96 -16.88
N ASP A 111 -9.89 7.23 -17.26
CA ASP A 111 -10.24 7.64 -18.61
C ASP A 111 -8.98 7.66 -19.49
N SER A 112 -7.90 8.26 -18.98
CA SER A 112 -6.61 8.25 -19.70
C SER A 112 -5.80 6.97 -19.50
N LYS A 113 -6.17 6.12 -18.53
CA LYS A 113 -5.41 4.94 -18.10
C LYS A 113 -4.01 5.28 -17.59
N GLU A 114 -3.79 6.52 -17.16
CA GLU A 114 -2.50 7.02 -16.68
C GLU A 114 -2.50 7.26 -15.17
N SER A 115 -1.30 7.36 -14.60
CA SER A 115 -1.12 7.67 -13.18
C SER A 115 -0.51 9.04 -13.00
N LYS A 116 -1.13 9.85 -12.15
CA LYS A 116 -0.63 11.16 -11.74
C LYS A 116 0.00 11.05 -10.36
N TYR A 117 1.14 11.71 -10.16
CA TYR A 117 1.85 11.72 -8.88
C TYR A 117 1.70 13.09 -8.23
N ILE A 118 1.33 13.09 -6.95
CA ILE A 118 1.10 14.30 -6.16
C ILE A 118 2.09 14.31 -5.00
N TYR A 119 2.91 15.35 -4.94
CA TYR A 119 3.80 15.57 -3.81
C TYR A 119 3.03 16.16 -2.62
N THR A 120 3.19 15.57 -1.44
CA THR A 120 2.69 16.12 -0.18
C THR A 120 3.86 16.41 0.74
N LYS A 121 4.06 17.69 1.10
CA LYS A 121 5.17 18.09 1.96
C LYS A 121 5.12 17.32 3.29
N PRO A 122 6.21 16.63 3.71
CA PRO A 122 6.30 16.03 5.03
C PRO A 122 6.10 17.06 6.15
N THR A 123 5.71 16.58 7.34
CA THR A 123 5.64 17.43 8.54
C THR A 123 7.02 17.98 8.89
N GLU A 124 7.05 19.13 9.57
CA GLU A 124 8.30 19.74 10.01
C GLU A 124 9.06 18.87 11.04
N SER A 125 8.38 17.96 11.72
CA SER A 125 9.00 17.00 12.65
C SER A 125 9.69 15.84 11.94
N CYS A 126 9.40 15.58 10.65
CA CYS A 126 9.87 14.38 9.98
C CYS A 126 11.39 14.44 9.72
N PRO A 127 12.22 13.58 10.34
CA PRO A 127 13.68 13.56 10.12
C PRO A 127 14.07 13.08 8.72
N GLY A 128 13.12 12.55 7.95
CA GLY A 128 13.31 12.20 6.55
C GLY A 128 13.19 13.39 5.59
N LYS A 129 12.74 14.56 6.07
CA LYS A 129 12.67 15.79 5.28
C LYS A 129 14.10 16.27 4.99
N LEU A 130 14.47 16.40 3.71
CA LEU A 130 15.74 17.01 3.32
C LEU A 130 15.45 18.45 2.87
N ALA A 131 16.37 19.36 3.19
CA ALA A 131 16.17 20.81 3.03
C ALA A 131 15.92 21.26 1.58
N ASP A 132 16.40 20.47 0.59
CA ASP A 132 16.38 20.83 -0.83
C ASP A 132 15.70 19.72 -1.68
N PHE A 133 14.47 19.33 -1.33
CA PHE A 133 13.73 18.36 -2.13
C PHE A 133 13.21 19.01 -3.42
N GLU A 134 13.97 18.87 -4.50
CA GLU A 134 13.51 19.20 -5.86
C GLU A 134 12.64 18.07 -6.43
N ASN A 135 11.67 18.48 -7.25
CA ASN A 135 10.53 17.75 -7.77
C ASN A 135 10.93 16.69 -8.84
N SER A 136 11.90 15.81 -8.55
CA SER A 136 12.36 14.82 -9.53
C SER A 136 11.55 13.53 -9.43
N ASN A 137 10.42 13.46 -10.15
CA ASN A 137 9.58 12.26 -10.22
C ASN A 137 10.28 11.03 -10.84
N LYS A 138 11.45 11.18 -11.49
CA LYS A 138 12.05 10.13 -12.31
C LYS A 138 12.98 9.14 -11.58
N GLN A 139 13.74 9.56 -10.56
CA GLN A 139 14.77 8.68 -9.95
C GLN A 139 14.22 7.74 -8.85
N ILE A 140 13.07 8.06 -8.26
CA ILE A 140 12.45 7.26 -7.19
C ILE A 140 11.82 5.95 -7.72
N LEU A 141 11.55 5.86 -9.02
CA LEU A 141 10.69 4.81 -9.58
C LEU A 141 11.44 3.51 -9.89
N ASP A 142 12.74 3.56 -10.23
CA ASP A 142 13.50 2.39 -10.72
C ASP A 142 13.45 1.17 -9.78
N PRO A 143 13.67 1.32 -8.45
CA PRO A 143 13.61 0.18 -7.54
C PRO A 143 12.21 -0.42 -7.36
N ILE A 144 11.16 0.31 -7.75
CA ILE A 144 9.76 -0.06 -7.54
C ILE A 144 8.98 -0.23 -8.84
N LEU A 145 9.64 -0.20 -10.02
CA LEU A 145 9.00 -0.34 -11.33
C LEU A 145 8.13 -1.60 -11.42
N LEU A 146 8.60 -2.71 -10.85
CA LEU A 146 7.84 -3.95 -10.82
C LEU A 146 6.56 -3.82 -9.98
N GLU A 147 6.61 -3.13 -8.84
CA GLU A 147 5.42 -2.89 -8.02
C GLU A 147 4.42 -1.96 -8.72
N LEU A 148 4.93 -0.95 -9.41
CA LEU A 148 4.11 -0.04 -10.21
C LEU A 148 3.42 -0.76 -11.37
N ALA A 149 4.11 -1.72 -12.01
CA ALA A 149 3.51 -2.56 -13.04
C ALA A 149 2.37 -3.43 -12.47
N TYR A 150 2.57 -4.05 -11.31
CA TYR A 150 1.52 -4.81 -10.63
C TYR A 150 0.34 -3.95 -10.18
N ASP A 151 0.60 -2.72 -9.76
CA ASP A 151 -0.44 -1.76 -9.41
C ASP A 151 -1.27 -1.36 -10.63
N ASN A 152 -0.62 -1.10 -11.77
CA ASN A 152 -1.33 -0.82 -13.03
C ASN A 152 -2.19 -2.02 -13.47
N ASP A 153 -1.64 -3.23 -13.37
CA ASP A 153 -2.39 -4.45 -13.67
C ASP A 153 -3.61 -4.63 -12.76
N PHE A 154 -3.49 -4.24 -11.49
CA PHE A 154 -4.62 -4.23 -10.56
C PHE A 154 -5.71 -3.25 -11.00
N PHE A 155 -5.35 -2.02 -11.39
CA PHE A 155 -6.33 -1.05 -11.91
C PHE A 155 -6.98 -1.51 -13.21
N ASN A 156 -6.24 -2.21 -14.09
CA ASN A 156 -6.83 -2.80 -15.30
C ASN A 156 -7.90 -3.85 -14.95
N ILE A 157 -7.66 -4.70 -13.95
CA ILE A 157 -8.66 -5.65 -13.46
C ILE A 157 -9.88 -4.92 -12.88
N LEU A 158 -9.67 -3.85 -12.10
CA LEU A 158 -10.78 -3.04 -11.58
C LEU A 158 -11.60 -2.36 -12.68
N SER A 159 -10.95 -1.91 -13.76
CA SER A 159 -11.66 -1.38 -14.94
C SER A 159 -12.56 -2.46 -15.54
N LEU A 160 -12.03 -3.67 -15.79
CA LEU A 160 -12.84 -4.77 -16.33
C LEU A 160 -14.05 -5.10 -15.44
N ILE A 161 -13.85 -5.13 -14.12
CA ILE A 161 -14.92 -5.35 -13.15
C ILE A 161 -16.00 -4.26 -13.27
N LYS A 162 -15.58 -3.00 -13.36
CA LYS A 162 -16.49 -1.85 -13.50
C LYS A 162 -17.24 -1.90 -14.83
N ASP A 163 -16.52 -2.09 -15.93
CA ASP A 163 -17.06 -2.07 -17.30
C ASP A 163 -18.07 -3.21 -17.54
N LYS A 164 -17.82 -4.37 -16.92
CA LYS A 164 -18.73 -5.54 -16.94
C LYS A 164 -19.75 -5.57 -15.80
N ASN A 165 -19.75 -4.55 -14.94
CA ASN A 165 -20.64 -4.43 -13.79
C ASN A 165 -20.63 -5.67 -12.84
N ILE A 166 -19.46 -6.27 -12.64
CA ILE A 166 -19.30 -7.48 -11.82
C ILE A 166 -19.49 -7.13 -10.34
N GLN A 167 -20.48 -7.74 -9.70
CA GLN A 167 -20.79 -7.54 -8.28
C GLN A 167 -20.04 -8.55 -7.39
N ASN A 168 -19.86 -8.20 -6.11
CA ASN A 168 -19.29 -9.08 -5.08
C ASN A 168 -17.90 -9.67 -5.44
N TYR A 169 -17.10 -8.93 -6.20
CA TYR A 169 -15.81 -9.38 -6.71
C TYR A 169 -14.73 -9.52 -5.62
N GLU A 170 -14.92 -8.90 -4.45
CA GLU A 170 -13.89 -8.70 -3.42
C GLU A 170 -13.32 -10.01 -2.91
N SER A 171 -14.19 -10.99 -2.64
CA SER A 171 -13.76 -12.31 -2.16
C SER A 171 -12.90 -13.04 -3.20
N LYS A 172 -13.18 -12.84 -4.48
CA LYS A 172 -12.46 -13.50 -5.58
C LYS A 172 -11.16 -12.76 -5.93
N LEU A 173 -11.19 -11.44 -5.87
CA LEU A 173 -10.06 -10.58 -6.22
C LEU A 173 -9.02 -10.52 -5.10
N TYR A 174 -9.46 -10.39 -3.85
CA TYR A 174 -8.58 -10.09 -2.73
C TYR A 174 -8.18 -11.31 -1.90
N TYR A 175 -8.87 -12.45 -2.03
CA TYR A 175 -8.55 -13.67 -1.27
C TYR A 175 -7.84 -14.69 -2.16
N PHE A 176 -6.52 -14.70 -2.10
CA PHE A 176 -5.69 -15.58 -2.91
C PHE A 176 -4.51 -16.16 -2.12
N SER A 177 -3.99 -17.27 -2.62
CA SER A 177 -2.85 -17.98 -2.03
C SER A 177 -1.55 -17.17 -2.20
N THR A 178 -0.75 -17.12 -1.14
CA THR A 178 0.61 -16.56 -1.17
C THR A 178 1.68 -17.63 -1.44
N LYS A 179 1.30 -18.91 -1.59
CA LYS A 179 2.25 -20.01 -1.81
C LYS A 179 2.94 -19.96 -3.18
N ARG A 180 2.29 -19.36 -4.17
CA ARG A 180 2.82 -19.20 -5.53
C ARG A 180 3.47 -17.84 -5.74
N ALA A 181 4.24 -17.69 -6.82
CA ALA A 181 4.77 -16.40 -7.20
C ALA A 181 3.61 -15.42 -7.52
N PHE A 182 3.79 -14.15 -7.18
CA PHE A 182 2.74 -13.16 -7.35
C PHE A 182 2.36 -12.94 -8.83
N LYS A 183 3.33 -13.03 -9.74
CA LYS A 183 3.10 -12.99 -11.19
C LYS A 183 2.03 -14.01 -11.63
N ASP A 184 2.08 -15.23 -11.11
CA ASP A 184 1.13 -16.29 -11.46
C ASP A 184 -0.26 -16.01 -10.90
N THR A 185 -0.33 -15.44 -9.68
CA THR A 185 -1.59 -14.94 -9.11
C THR A 185 -2.20 -13.86 -10.00
N MET A 186 -1.41 -12.89 -10.47
CA MET A 186 -1.88 -11.82 -11.34
C MET A 186 -2.39 -12.34 -12.68
N LEU A 187 -1.68 -13.26 -13.31
CA LEU A 187 -2.12 -13.91 -14.56
C LEU A 187 -3.44 -14.65 -14.39
N GLN A 188 -3.61 -15.38 -13.29
CA GLN A 188 -4.86 -16.08 -13.00
C GLN A 188 -6.03 -15.11 -12.81
N LEU A 189 -5.84 -14.06 -12.00
CA LEU A 189 -6.87 -13.07 -11.72
C LEU A 189 -7.29 -12.33 -13.00
N ARG A 190 -6.32 -11.90 -13.81
CA ARG A 190 -6.58 -11.28 -15.11
C ARG A 190 -7.41 -12.19 -16.01
N SER A 191 -6.96 -13.43 -16.23
CA SER A 191 -7.66 -14.37 -17.11
C SER A 191 -9.09 -14.66 -16.63
N TYR A 192 -9.32 -14.66 -15.32
CA TYR A 192 -10.66 -14.82 -14.75
C TYR A 192 -11.58 -13.64 -15.12
N TYR A 193 -11.16 -12.40 -14.85
CA TYR A 193 -12.00 -11.22 -15.09
C TYR A 193 -12.13 -10.84 -16.58
N GLU A 194 -11.19 -11.26 -17.43
CA GLU A 194 -11.34 -11.17 -18.88
C GLU A 194 -12.47 -12.08 -19.41
N LYS A 195 -12.74 -13.21 -18.74
CA LYS A 195 -13.75 -14.21 -19.15
C LYS A 195 -15.09 -14.10 -18.44
N ALA A 196 -15.11 -13.54 -17.22
CA ALA A 196 -16.32 -13.25 -16.45
C ALA A 196 -17.19 -12.21 -17.17
#